data_AF-A0A521B4D9-F1
#
_entry.id   AF-A0A521B4D9-F1
#
_cell.length_a   1.000
_cell.length_b   1.000
_cell.length_c   1.000
_cell.angle_alpha   90.00
_cell.angle_beta   90.00
_cell.angle_gamma   90.00
#
_symmetry.space_group_name_H-M   'P 1'
#
loop_
_entity.id
_entity.type
_entity.pdbx_description
1 polymer ?
#
loop_
_entity_poly.entity_id
_entity_poly.type
_entity_poly.pdbx_seq_one_letter_code
_entity_poly.pdbx_strand_id
1 'polypeptide(L)'
;MITRRTLLTTSVVTFALPVAAYANMTTITAQEANAGLQQGNLILIDVRTPQEWGQTGVAKGAWMLDMTHRDFGNWLMTAIQRNPDHQIAIICRTGSRTGRLMQVLQQNGITNILDVTEGMIGGPRGTGWIPSGLPTVPAQQAFDAMPKDLKAASDVVPAD
;
A
#
# COMPACT_ATOMS: atom_id res chain seq x y z
N MET A 1 9.65 27.74 69.34
CA MET A 1 9.67 26.45 68.63
C MET A 1 8.40 26.36 67.80
N ILE A 2 8.49 26.59 66.49
CA ILE A 2 7.38 26.39 65.54
C ILE A 2 7.98 25.65 64.35
N THR A 3 7.50 24.44 64.06
CA THR A 3 7.47 23.97 62.67
C THR A 3 6.28 23.06 62.42
N ARG A 4 5.41 23.55 61.55
CA ARG A 4 4.37 22.82 60.81
C ARG A 4 5.00 21.71 59.96
N ARG A 5 4.26 20.64 59.66
CA ARG A 5 3.86 20.31 58.26
C ARG A 5 3.17 18.94 58.16
N THR A 6 1.88 19.03 57.92
CA THR A 6 1.00 18.05 57.27
C THR A 6 1.58 17.64 55.91
N LEU A 7 1.56 16.34 55.60
CA LEU A 7 1.75 15.83 54.23
C LEU A 7 0.67 14.77 53.96
N LEU A 8 -0.33 15.15 53.19
CA LEU A 8 -1.29 14.26 52.54
C LEU A 8 -0.73 13.90 51.16
N THR A 9 -0.50 12.62 50.92
CA THR A 9 -0.05 12.09 49.62
C THR A 9 -1.26 11.74 48.77
N THR A 10 -1.51 12.51 47.70
CA THR A 10 -2.47 12.16 46.65
C THR A 10 -1.75 11.40 45.53
N SER A 11 -2.12 10.13 45.32
CA SER A 11 -1.68 9.35 44.16
C SER A 11 -2.58 9.66 42.98
N VAL A 12 -2.00 10.12 41.87
CA VAL A 12 -2.71 10.28 40.59
C VAL A 12 -2.54 9.00 39.79
N VAL A 13 -3.62 8.25 39.61
CA VAL A 13 -3.66 7.09 38.71
C VAL A 13 -4.02 7.62 37.32
N THR A 14 -3.04 7.65 36.42
CA THR A 14 -3.24 8.06 35.03
C THR A 14 -3.81 6.88 34.24
N PHE A 15 -5.11 6.89 33.95
CA PHE A 15 -5.72 5.96 33.01
C PHE A 15 -5.33 6.37 31.58
N ALA A 16 -4.44 5.62 30.95
CA ALA A 16 -4.21 5.71 29.51
C ALA A 16 -5.39 5.03 28.79
N LEU A 17 -6.23 5.82 28.12
CA LEU A 17 -7.28 5.30 27.26
C LEU A 17 -6.64 4.71 26.00
N PRO A 18 -7.00 3.49 25.57
CA PRO A 18 -6.58 2.99 24.27
C PRO A 18 -7.26 3.83 23.20
N VAL A 19 -6.48 4.53 22.40
CA VAL A 19 -6.97 5.19 21.18
C VAL A 19 -7.35 4.07 20.22
N ALA A 20 -8.64 3.84 20.04
CA ALA A 20 -9.13 3.00 18.95
C ALA A 20 -8.70 3.67 17.62
N ALA A 21 -7.72 3.07 16.95
CA ALA A 21 -7.32 3.47 15.61
C ALA A 21 -8.49 3.20 14.66
N TYR A 22 -9.23 4.26 14.31
CA TYR A 22 -10.20 4.20 13.22
C TYR A 22 -9.44 3.85 11.93
N ALA A 23 -9.92 2.82 11.24
CA ALA A 23 -9.42 2.42 9.93
C ALA A 23 -9.65 3.55 8.93
N ASN A 24 -8.65 4.41 8.73
CA ASN A 24 -8.67 5.41 7.68
C ASN A 24 -8.33 4.70 6.36
N MET A 25 -9.37 4.27 5.64
CA MET A 25 -9.24 3.92 4.23
C MET A 25 -8.92 5.19 3.46
N THR A 26 -7.62 5.49 3.34
CA THR A 26 -7.15 6.71 2.70
C THR A 26 -6.88 6.42 1.24
N THR A 27 -7.68 7.04 0.37
CA THR A 27 -7.38 7.14 -1.05
C THR A 27 -6.26 8.16 -1.24
N ILE A 28 -5.30 7.86 -2.11
CA ILE A 28 -4.25 8.78 -2.53
C ILE A 28 -4.25 8.92 -4.06
N THR A 29 -3.74 10.04 -4.54
CA THR A 29 -3.47 10.30 -5.96
C THR A 29 -2.26 9.51 -6.45
N ALA A 30 -2.11 9.36 -7.76
CA ALA A 30 -0.91 8.75 -8.34
C ALA A 30 0.36 9.56 -8.03
N GLN A 31 0.24 10.89 -7.94
CA GLN A 31 1.34 11.78 -7.60
C GLN A 31 1.81 11.59 -6.16
N GLU A 32 0.88 11.48 -5.20
CA GLU A 32 1.21 11.20 -3.79
C GLU A 32 1.85 9.81 -3.64
N ALA A 33 1.34 8.80 -4.35
CA ALA A 33 1.93 7.47 -4.37
C ALA A 33 3.38 7.50 -4.89
N ASN A 34 3.64 8.23 -5.98
CA ASN A 34 5.00 8.40 -6.51
C ASN A 34 5.90 9.18 -5.54
N ALA A 35 5.39 10.21 -4.87
CA ALA A 35 6.16 10.95 -3.86
C ALA A 35 6.56 10.05 -2.68
N GLY A 36 5.64 9.21 -2.20
CA GLY A 36 5.95 8.23 -1.15
C GLY A 36 6.98 7.18 -1.59
N LEU A 37 6.85 6.67 -2.82
CA LEU A 37 7.86 5.77 -3.41
C LEU A 37 9.24 6.41 -3.45
N GLN A 38 9.34 7.68 -3.87
CA GLN A 38 10.60 8.42 -3.93
C GLN A 38 11.22 8.69 -2.56
N GLN A 39 10.37 8.86 -1.53
CA GLN A 39 10.81 9.05 -0.15
C GLN A 39 11.19 7.73 0.55
N GLY A 40 10.84 6.59 -0.04
CA GLY A 40 11.11 5.26 0.54
C GLY A 40 10.23 4.91 1.73
N ASN A 41 9.13 5.64 1.97
CA ASN A 41 8.18 5.36 3.05
C ASN A 41 6.97 4.53 2.59
N LEU A 42 6.84 4.29 1.29
CA LEU A 42 5.70 3.64 0.67
C LEU A 42 6.16 2.48 -0.23
N ILE A 43 5.46 1.37 -0.13
CA ILE A 43 5.52 0.26 -1.06
C ILE A 43 4.30 0.30 -1.97
N LEU A 44 4.51 0.37 -3.27
CA LEU A 44 3.44 0.35 -4.26
C LEU A 44 3.27 -1.06 -4.83
N ILE A 45 2.05 -1.59 -4.75
CA ILE A 45 1.67 -2.89 -5.32
C ILE A 45 0.81 -2.65 -6.56
N ASP A 46 1.31 -3.03 -7.74
CA ASP A 46 0.55 -3.04 -8.98
C ASP A 46 -0.20 -4.37 -9.11
N VAL A 47 -1.53 -4.32 -9.04
CA VAL A 47 -2.39 -5.51 -9.03
C VAL A 47 -3.03 -5.84 -10.38
N ARG A 48 -2.44 -5.29 -11.45
CA ARG A 48 -2.86 -5.58 -12.82
C ARG A 48 -2.43 -6.96 -13.28
N THR A 49 -2.85 -7.36 -14.47
CA THR A 49 -2.46 -8.64 -15.06
C THR A 49 -1.15 -8.51 -15.86
N PRO A 50 -0.48 -9.62 -16.18
CA PRO A 50 0.74 -9.62 -17.01
C PRO A 50 0.55 -8.96 -18.36
N GLN A 51 -0.62 -9.18 -18.98
CA GLN A 51 -0.97 -8.56 -20.25
C GLN A 51 -1.00 -7.03 -20.13
N GLU A 52 -1.56 -6.48 -19.04
CA GLU A 52 -1.62 -5.04 -18.81
C GLU A 52 -0.23 -4.44 -18.56
N TRP A 53 0.64 -5.16 -17.83
CA TRP A 53 2.03 -4.76 -17.62
C TRP A 53 2.83 -4.77 -18.92
N GLY A 54 2.66 -5.78 -19.78
CA GLY A 54 3.30 -5.83 -21.10
C GLY A 54 2.86 -4.67 -22.01
N GLN A 55 1.58 -4.29 -21.96
CA GLN A 55 1.04 -3.22 -22.82
C GLN A 55 1.49 -1.80 -22.44
N THR A 56 1.69 -1.53 -21.15
CA THR A 56 1.84 -0.15 -20.66
C THR A 56 3.05 0.06 -19.76
N GLY A 57 3.80 -1.01 -19.49
CA GLY A 57 4.80 -1.04 -18.44
C GLY A 57 4.19 -1.03 -17.06
N VAL A 58 5.06 -0.84 -16.07
CA VAL A 58 4.75 -0.86 -14.63
C VAL A 58 5.21 0.45 -14.02
N ALA A 59 4.49 0.97 -13.03
CA ALA A 59 4.95 2.11 -12.25
C ALA A 59 6.35 1.84 -11.70
N LYS A 60 7.31 2.75 -11.92
CA LYS A 60 8.70 2.53 -11.52
C LYS A 60 8.79 2.35 -10.00
N GLY A 61 9.33 1.21 -9.57
CA GLY A 61 9.47 0.84 -8.16
C GLY A 61 8.27 0.07 -7.58
N ALA A 62 7.21 -0.17 -8.36
CA ALA A 62 6.09 -0.98 -7.92
C ALA A 62 6.40 -2.48 -7.98
N TRP A 63 5.78 -3.25 -7.09
CA TRP A 63 5.82 -4.71 -7.10
C TRP A 63 4.57 -5.26 -7.77
N MET A 64 4.78 -6.25 -8.64
CA MET A 64 3.76 -6.82 -9.51
C MET A 64 3.09 -8.02 -8.84
N LEU A 65 1.83 -7.89 -8.43
CA LEU A 65 1.05 -8.98 -7.82
C LEU A 65 -0.30 -9.14 -8.53
N ASP A 66 -0.41 -10.07 -9.48
CA ASP A 66 -1.64 -10.24 -10.26
C ASP A 66 -2.82 -10.65 -9.37
N MET A 67 -3.81 -9.77 -9.24
CA MET A 67 -5.01 -9.99 -8.43
C MET A 67 -5.85 -11.19 -8.88
N THR A 68 -5.71 -11.60 -10.14
CA THR A 68 -6.46 -12.73 -10.71
C THR A 68 -5.82 -14.07 -10.39
N HIS A 69 -4.58 -14.08 -9.93
CA HIS A 69 -3.89 -15.30 -9.56
C HIS A 69 -4.43 -15.87 -8.24
N ARG A 70 -4.55 -17.20 -8.16
CA ARG A 70 -5.09 -17.90 -6.97
C ARG A 70 -4.32 -17.61 -5.68
N ASP A 71 -3.02 -17.34 -5.81
CA ASP A 71 -2.10 -17.11 -4.69
C ASP A 71 -1.95 -15.63 -4.31
N PHE A 72 -2.67 -14.72 -4.98
CA PHE A 72 -2.59 -13.27 -4.76
C PHE A 72 -2.69 -12.87 -3.28
N GLY A 73 -3.64 -13.45 -2.54
CA GLY A 73 -3.83 -13.16 -1.12
C GLY A 73 -2.58 -13.47 -0.29
N ASN A 74 -1.91 -14.60 -0.56
CA ASN A 74 -0.69 -14.99 0.13
C ASN A 74 0.45 -14.02 -0.18
N TRP A 75 0.57 -13.57 -1.43
CA TRP A 75 1.60 -12.62 -1.83
C TRP A 75 1.38 -11.24 -1.22
N LEU A 76 0.13 -10.77 -1.19
CA LEU A 76 -0.23 -9.51 -0.55
C LEU A 76 0.07 -9.54 0.95
N MET A 77 -0.24 -10.64 1.63
CA MET A 77 0.09 -10.81 3.05
C MET A 77 1.59 -10.83 3.29
N THR A 78 2.35 -11.51 2.44
CA THR A 78 3.82 -11.51 2.48
C THR A 78 4.36 -10.09 2.30
N ALA A 79 3.83 -9.32 1.34
CA ALA A 79 4.20 -7.94 1.11
C ALA A 79 3.86 -7.02 2.29
N ILE A 80 2.74 -7.24 2.99
CA ILE A 80 2.40 -6.46 4.18
C ILE A 80 3.31 -6.81 5.36
N GLN A 81 3.47 -8.10 5.66
CA GLN A 81 4.23 -8.56 6.82
C GLN A 81 5.71 -8.20 6.75
N ARG A 82 6.30 -8.17 5.55
CA ARG A 82 7.73 -7.85 5.36
C ARG A 82 8.04 -6.35 5.44
N ASN A 83 7.03 -5.47 5.44
CA ASN A 83 7.23 -4.02 5.47
C ASN A 83 6.42 -3.35 6.60
N PRO A 84 6.65 -3.72 7.88
CA PRO A 84 5.87 -3.19 9.00
C PRO A 84 6.00 -1.66 9.17
N ASP A 85 7.12 -1.09 8.73
CA ASP A 85 7.44 0.35 8.87
C ASP A 85 7.09 1.18 7.62
N HIS A 86 6.44 0.58 6.61
CA HIS A 86 6.07 1.27 5.38
C HIS A 86 4.56 1.33 5.20
N GLN A 87 4.10 2.39 4.53
CA GLN A 87 2.74 2.40 4.00
C GLN A 87 2.65 1.49 2.79
N ILE A 88 1.60 0.68 2.71
CA ILE A 88 1.32 -0.13 1.51
C ILE A 88 0.25 0.58 0.71
N ALA A 89 0.52 0.88 -0.56
CA ALA A 89 -0.47 1.39 -1.50
C ALA A 89 -0.70 0.38 -2.63
N ILE A 90 -1.93 0.33 -3.11
CA ILE A 90 -2.31 -0.59 -4.19
C ILE A 90 -2.82 0.22 -5.37
N ILE A 91 -2.34 -0.11 -6.57
CA ILE A 91 -2.75 0.51 -7.83
C ILE A 91 -3.25 -0.55 -8.81
N CYS A 92 -4.28 -0.21 -9.59
CA CYS A 92 -4.70 -1.03 -10.73
C CYS A 92 -4.84 -0.16 -11.99
N ARG A 93 -5.51 -0.65 -13.03
CA ARG A 93 -5.66 0.12 -14.29
C ARG A 93 -6.38 1.46 -14.11
N THR A 94 -7.51 1.49 -13.41
CA THR A 94 -8.38 2.69 -13.29
C THR A 94 -8.93 2.94 -11.89
N GLY A 95 -8.47 2.19 -10.87
CA GLY A 95 -8.96 2.25 -9.48
C GLY A 95 -10.13 1.32 -9.12
N SER A 96 -10.77 0.65 -10.09
CA SER A 96 -11.98 -0.14 -9.79
C SER A 96 -11.69 -1.44 -9.03
N ARG A 97 -10.57 -2.09 -9.34
CA ARG A 97 -10.17 -3.33 -8.65
C ARG A 97 -9.69 -3.05 -7.24
N THR A 98 -8.88 -2.01 -7.07
CA THR A 98 -8.38 -1.59 -5.76
C THR A 98 -9.52 -1.18 -4.85
N GLY A 99 -10.48 -0.36 -5.31
CA GLY A 99 -11.66 -0.02 -4.52
C GLY A 99 -12.45 -1.22 -4.00
N ARG A 100 -12.58 -2.30 -4.79
CA ARG A 100 -13.18 -3.56 -4.33
C ARG A 100 -12.30 -4.33 -3.35
N LEU A 101 -11.00 -4.41 -3.65
CA LEU A 101 -10.03 -5.07 -2.78
C LEU A 101 -9.99 -4.41 -1.39
N MET A 102 -10.03 -3.08 -1.33
CA MET A 102 -10.05 -2.35 -0.07
C MET A 102 -11.22 -2.76 0.83
N GLN A 103 -12.41 -2.99 0.27
CA GLN A 103 -13.57 -3.49 1.03
C GLN A 103 -13.31 -4.88 1.62
N VAL A 104 -12.72 -5.77 0.83
CA VAL A 104 -12.37 -7.13 1.27
C VAL A 104 -11.33 -7.08 2.38
N LEU A 105 -10.29 -6.26 2.23
CA LEU A 105 -9.24 -6.09 3.24
C LEU A 105 -9.81 -5.56 4.55
N GLN A 106 -10.67 -4.55 4.49
CA GLN A 106 -11.34 -4.00 5.66
C GLN A 106 -12.21 -5.04 6.39
N GLN A 107 -12.97 -5.84 5.65
CA GLN A 107 -13.80 -6.92 6.23
C GLN A 107 -12.96 -7.98 6.94
N ASN A 108 -11.69 -8.15 6.55
CA ASN A 108 -10.73 -9.07 7.16
C ASN A 108 -9.84 -8.38 8.21
N GLY A 109 -10.16 -7.15 8.63
CA GLY A 109 -9.41 -6.41 9.66
C GLY A 109 -8.07 -5.84 9.19
N ILE A 110 -7.80 -5.82 7.88
CA ILE A 110 -6.60 -5.24 7.28
C ILE A 110 -6.91 -3.80 6.87
N THR A 111 -6.39 -2.83 7.61
CA THR A 111 -6.89 -1.43 7.56
C THR A 111 -5.85 -0.38 7.20
N ASN A 112 -4.55 -0.70 7.23
CA ASN A 112 -3.46 0.25 6.94
C ASN A 112 -2.96 0.16 5.49
N ILE A 113 -3.89 0.21 4.55
CA ILE A 113 -3.62 0.09 3.11
C ILE A 113 -4.18 1.32 2.41
N LEU A 114 -3.44 1.87 1.45
CA LEU A 114 -3.83 3.03 0.65
C LEU A 114 -4.34 2.60 -0.73
N ASP A 115 -5.40 3.24 -1.21
CA ASP A 115 -5.92 3.04 -2.57
C ASP A 115 -5.38 4.14 -3.49
N VAL A 116 -4.58 3.79 -4.49
CA VAL A 116 -4.24 4.70 -5.59
C VAL A 116 -5.40 4.75 -6.57
N THR A 117 -6.42 5.52 -6.19
CA THR A 117 -7.77 5.42 -6.77
C THR A 117 -7.87 5.88 -8.23
N GLU A 118 -6.90 6.69 -8.67
CA GLU A 118 -6.81 7.15 -10.06
C GLU A 118 -6.36 6.02 -11.02
N GLY A 119 -5.65 5.01 -10.49
CA GLY A 119 -5.07 3.93 -11.28
C GLY A 119 -3.95 4.38 -12.21
N MET A 120 -3.50 3.44 -13.06
CA MET A 120 -2.41 3.67 -14.02
C MET A 120 -2.82 4.53 -15.22
N ILE A 121 -4.05 4.38 -15.72
CA ILE A 121 -4.52 5.02 -16.96
C ILE A 121 -5.43 6.22 -16.69
N GLY A 122 -5.85 6.43 -15.45
CA GLY A 122 -6.82 7.46 -15.10
C GLY A 122 -8.26 7.06 -15.41
N GLY A 123 -9.18 7.99 -15.17
CA GLY A 123 -10.60 7.81 -15.42
C GLY A 123 -11.43 8.80 -14.58
N PRO A 124 -12.67 8.43 -14.22
CA PRO A 124 -13.55 9.31 -13.43
C PRO A 124 -13.01 9.69 -12.05
N ARG A 125 -11.97 9.00 -11.56
CA ARG A 125 -11.38 9.19 -10.23
C ARG A 125 -10.10 10.02 -10.24
N GLY A 126 -9.61 10.44 -11.41
CA GLY A 126 -8.42 11.27 -11.55
C GLY A 126 -7.61 10.99 -12.81
N THR A 127 -6.51 11.72 -12.98
CA THR A 127 -5.66 11.68 -14.19
C THR A 127 -4.89 10.37 -14.33
N GLY A 128 -4.53 9.75 -13.21
CA GLY A 128 -3.82 8.47 -13.19
C GLY A 128 -2.33 8.60 -13.45
N TRP A 129 -1.60 7.49 -13.27
CA TRP A 129 -0.13 7.47 -13.28
C TRP A 129 0.48 7.91 -14.62
N ILE A 130 0.10 7.23 -15.70
CA ILE A 130 0.70 7.42 -17.03
C ILE A 130 0.34 8.79 -17.60
N PRO A 131 -0.94 9.25 -17.62
CA PRO A 131 -1.25 10.57 -18.16
C PRO A 131 -0.68 11.72 -17.33
N SER A 132 -0.36 11.48 -16.05
CA SER A 132 0.36 12.45 -15.21
C SER A 132 1.87 12.52 -15.48
N GLY A 133 2.38 11.76 -16.45
CA GLY A 133 3.81 11.74 -16.82
C GLY A 133 4.70 11.06 -15.80
N LEU A 134 4.14 10.23 -14.90
CA LEU A 134 4.91 9.53 -13.88
C LEU A 134 5.67 8.34 -14.49
N PRO A 135 6.87 8.02 -13.96
CA PRO A 135 7.78 7.08 -14.62
C PRO A 135 7.23 5.65 -14.64
N THR A 136 7.35 4.99 -15.79
CA THR A 136 7.12 3.55 -15.93
C THR A 136 8.41 2.85 -16.35
N VAL A 137 8.44 1.53 -16.16
CA VAL A 137 9.51 0.64 -16.62
C VAL A 137 8.92 -0.59 -17.32
N PRO A 138 9.67 -1.27 -18.20
CA PRO A 138 9.27 -2.58 -18.72
C PRO A 138 8.99 -3.58 -17.59
N ALA A 139 8.03 -4.48 -17.82
CA ALA A 139 7.60 -5.45 -16.82
C ALA A 139 8.76 -6.34 -16.31
N GLN A 140 9.66 -6.76 -17.20
CA GLN A 140 10.86 -7.51 -16.81
C GLN A 140 11.76 -6.71 -15.85
N GLN A 141 11.97 -5.42 -16.11
CA GLN A 141 12.77 -4.57 -15.24
C GLN A 141 12.10 -4.40 -13.87
N ALA A 142 10.78 -4.25 -13.81
CA ALA A 142 10.05 -4.21 -12.53
C ALA A 142 10.18 -5.54 -11.78
N PHE A 143 10.03 -6.67 -12.49
CA PHE A 143 10.18 -8.00 -11.91
C PHE A 143 11.55 -8.19 -11.29
N ASP A 144 12.63 -7.88 -12.01
CA ASP A 144 14.00 -8.08 -11.53
C ASP A 144 14.28 -7.31 -10.24
N ALA A 145 13.68 -6.12 -10.09
CA ALA A 145 13.79 -5.26 -8.93
C ALA A 145 12.94 -5.74 -7.72
N MET A 146 12.02 -6.69 -7.89
CA MET A 146 11.21 -7.20 -6.78
C MET A 146 12.05 -8.00 -5.77
N PRO A 147 11.63 -8.02 -4.50
CA PRO A 147 12.17 -8.91 -3.49
C PRO A 147 12.16 -10.38 -3.91
N LYS A 148 13.19 -11.15 -3.54
CA LYS A 148 13.36 -12.55 -3.96
C LYS A 148 12.21 -13.46 -3.52
N ASP A 149 11.72 -13.24 -2.31
CA ASP A 149 10.57 -13.92 -1.70
C ASP A 149 9.28 -13.68 -2.49
N LEU A 150 9.06 -12.46 -2.98
CA LEU A 150 7.89 -12.14 -3.81
C LEU A 150 8.04 -12.62 -5.26
N LYS A 151 9.25 -12.64 -5.81
CA LYS A 151 9.51 -13.24 -7.15
C LYS A 151 9.27 -14.74 -7.17
N ALA A 152 9.72 -15.45 -6.13
CA ALA A 152 9.49 -16.88 -6.00
C ALA A 152 8.02 -17.21 -5.80
N ALA A 153 7.26 -16.27 -5.23
CA ALA A 153 5.85 -16.43 -5.00
C ALA A 153 5.04 -16.15 -6.27
N SER A 154 5.43 -15.15 -7.09
CA SER A 154 4.53 -14.62 -8.10
C SER A 154 4.30 -15.51 -9.32
N ASP A 155 5.13 -16.51 -9.67
CA ASP A 155 5.04 -17.42 -10.85
C ASP A 155 4.65 -16.78 -12.21
N VAL A 156 4.56 -15.46 -12.22
CA VAL A 156 3.96 -14.64 -13.24
C VAL A 156 5.14 -14.07 -14.01
N VAL A 157 5.54 -14.84 -15.01
CA VAL A 157 6.52 -14.41 -15.99
C VAL A 157 5.90 -13.24 -16.77
N PRO A 158 6.58 -12.08 -16.87
CA PRO A 158 6.13 -10.99 -17.72
C PRO A 158 5.90 -11.49 -19.15
N ALA A 159 4.82 -11.08 -19.79
CA ALA A 159 4.69 -11.24 -21.24
C ALA A 159 5.52 -10.14 -21.90
N ASP A 160 6.67 -10.51 -22.45
CA ASP A 160 7.49 -9.70 -23.35
C ASP A 160 6.87 -9.56 -24.76
#